data_AF-A0A920IRL5-F1
#
_entry.id   AF-A0A920IRL5-F1
#
_cell.length_a   1.000
_cell.length_b   1.000
_cell.length_c   1.000
_cell.angle_alpha   90.00
_cell.angle_beta   90.00
_cell.angle_gamma   90.00
#
_symmetry.space_group_name_H-M   'P 1'
#
loop_
_entity.id
_entity.type
_entity.pdbx_description
1 polymer ?
#
loop_
_entity_poly.entity_id
_entity_poly.type
_entity_poly.pdbx_seq_one_letter_code
_entity_poly.pdbx_strand_id
1 'polypeptide(L)' 'MSHPSQALTDYMTMNEFSKSPDNLDILVVGDLDHSRVANSFLELLKITGSKRIRLSGIPELCQNIWIISNLNISITLVKL' A
#
# COMPACT_ATOMS: atom_id res chain seq x y z
N MET A 1 -4.88 1.48 -16.28
CA MET A 1 -3.86 0.42 -16.46
C MET A 1 -3.27 0.08 -15.10
N SER A 2 -3.32 -1.17 -14.67
CA SER A 2 -2.71 -1.66 -13.41
C SER A 2 -1.24 -2.09 -13.63
N HIS A 3 -0.48 -2.36 -12.56
CA HIS A 3 0.88 -2.91 -12.64
C HIS A 3 1.05 -4.18 -11.76
N PRO A 4 0.32 -5.27 -12.03
CA PRO A 4 0.20 -6.41 -11.12
C PRO A 4 1.52 -7.17 -10.90
N SER A 5 2.36 -7.26 -11.93
CA SER A 5 3.68 -7.90 -11.82
C SER A 5 4.60 -7.19 -10.83
N GLN A 6 4.52 -5.85 -10.77
CA GLN A 6 5.32 -5.07 -9.83
C GLN A 6 4.84 -5.30 -8.40
N ALA A 7 3.52 -5.28 -8.18
CA ALA A 7 2.94 -5.57 -6.87
C ALA A 7 3.39 -6.95 -6.35
N LEU A 8 3.40 -7.96 -7.22
CA LEU A 8 3.85 -9.30 -6.84
C LEU A 8 5.35 -9.36 -6.54
N THR A 9 6.19 -8.69 -7.34
CA THR A 9 7.63 -8.59 -7.08
C THR A 9 7.91 -7.89 -5.74
N ASP A 10 7.22 -6.79 -5.45
CA ASP A 10 7.35 -6.06 -4.19
C ASP A 10 6.96 -6.94 -2.99
N TYR A 11 5.85 -7.68 -3.12
CA TYR A 11 5.38 -8.62 -2.09
C TYR A 11 6.35 -9.79 -1.89
N MET A 12 6.85 -10.40 -2.97
CA MET A 12 7.83 -11.49 -2.87
C MET A 12 9.14 -11.03 -2.23
N THR A 13 9.62 -9.84 -2.58
CA THR A 13 10.80 -9.24 -1.97
C THR A 13 10.58 -9.05 -0.47
N MET A 14 9.45 -8.46 -0.09
CA MET A 14 9.08 -8.26 1.31
C MET A 14 9.01 -9.60 2.09
N ASN A 15 8.44 -10.65 1.49
CA ASN A 15 8.33 -11.97 2.09
C ASN A 15 9.68 -12.71 2.21
N GLU A 16 10.61 -12.48 1.28
CA GLU A 16 11.97 -13.03 1.36
C GLU A 16 12.74 -12.44 2.54
N PHE A 17 12.62 -11.12 2.76
CA PHE A 17 13.33 -10.44 3.85
C PHE A 17 12.62 -10.53 5.20
N SER A 18 11.30 -10.75 5.20
CA SER A 18 10.50 -10.91 6.41
C SER A 18 9.78 -12.24 6.43
N LYS A 19 10.25 -13.16 7.30
CA LYS A 19 9.72 -14.52 7.48
C LYS A 19 8.24 -14.59 7.88
N SER A 20 7.60 -13.46 8.19
CA SER A 20 6.20 -13.38 8.60
C SER A 20 5.57 -12.06 8.11
N PRO A 21 5.09 -12.01 6.85
CA PRO A 21 4.45 -10.81 6.29
C PRO A 21 3.22 -10.35 7.09
N ASP A 22 2.52 -11.26 7.77
CA ASP A 22 1.39 -10.93 8.68
C ASP A 22 1.80 -10.04 9.87
N ASN A 23 3.09 -10.05 10.20
CA ASN A 23 3.67 -9.26 11.27
C ASN A 23 4.44 -8.04 10.76
N LEU A 24 4.22 -7.63 9.51
CA LEU A 24 4.80 -6.41 9.01
C LEU A 24 3.87 -5.20 9.21
N ASP A 25 4.53 -4.11 9.59
CA ASP A 25 4.00 -2.77 9.50
C ASP A 25 4.40 -2.18 8.15
N ILE A 26 3.46 -2.08 7.23
CA ILE A 26 3.72 -1.63 5.85
C ILE A 26 3.40 -0.14 5.76
N LEU A 27 4.37 0.67 5.31
CA LEU A 27 4.17 2.08 5.01
C LEU A 27 4.40 2.32 3.52
N VAL A 28 3.39 2.83 2.82
CA VAL A 28 3.52 3.29 1.43
C VAL A 28 3.57 4.81 1.42
N VAL A 29 4.61 5.38 0.81
CA VAL A 29 4.85 6.84 0.77
C VAL A 29 4.93 7.34 -0.67
N GLY A 30 4.21 8.41 -1.01
CA GLY A 30 4.38 9.11 -2.28
C GLY A 30 3.10 9.68 -2.87
N ASP A 31 3.04 9.74 -4.21
CA ASP A 31 1.83 10.06 -4.95
C ASP A 31 0.94 8.81 -5.03
N LEU A 32 -0.07 8.77 -4.17
CA LEU A 32 -0.91 7.58 -4.06
C LEU A 32 -2.04 7.60 -5.11
N ASP A 33 -2.52 8.78 -5.49
CA ASP A 33 -3.61 8.94 -6.45
C ASP A 33 -3.20 8.53 -7.88
N HIS A 34 -1.96 8.81 -8.27
CA HIS A 34 -1.49 8.55 -9.64
C HIS A 34 -0.57 7.33 -9.76
N SER A 35 -0.16 6.72 -8.65
CA SER A 35 0.71 5.54 -8.67
C SER A 35 -0.09 4.28 -8.95
N ARG A 36 -0.04 3.86 -10.22
CA ARG A 36 -0.53 2.54 -10.67
C ARG A 36 0.12 1.38 -9.92
N VAL A 37 1.37 1.55 -9.47
CA VAL A 37 2.09 0.57 -8.67
C VAL A 37 1.54 0.51 -7.25
N ALA A 38 1.38 1.67 -6.59
CA ALA A 38 0.82 1.73 -5.23
C ALA A 38 -0.59 1.15 -5.19
N ASN A 39 -1.43 1.46 -6.18
CA ASN A 39 -2.78 0.91 -6.27
C ASN A 39 -2.79 -0.61 -6.43
N SER A 40 -1.98 -1.16 -7.35
CA SER A 40 -1.87 -2.62 -7.50
C SER A 40 -1.28 -3.30 -6.28
N PHE A 41 -0.35 -2.65 -5.58
CA PHE A 41 0.24 -3.18 -4.35
C PHE A 41 -0.78 -3.20 -3.20
N LEU A 42 -1.54 -2.12 -3.00
CA LEU A 42 -2.61 -2.06 -1.99
C LEU A 42 -3.71 -3.09 -2.23
N GLU A 43 -4.06 -3.33 -3.49
CA GLU A 43 -5.00 -4.40 -3.87
C GLU A 43 -4.43 -5.79 -3.51
N LEU A 44 -3.15 -6.04 -3.78
CA LEU A 44 -2.50 -7.29 -3.40
C LEU A 44 -2.44 -7.47 -1.88
N LEU A 45 -2.08 -6.42 -1.13
CA LEU A 45 -2.03 -6.47 0.34
C LEU A 45 -3.39 -6.79 0.96
N LYS A 46 -4.48 -6.35 0.32
CA LYS A 46 -5.85 -6.72 0.68
C LYS A 46 -6.12 -8.20 0.44
N ILE A 47 -5.71 -8.73 -0.71
CA ILE A 47 -5.88 -10.15 -1.07
C ILE A 47 -5.08 -11.05 -0.13
N THR A 48 -3.87 -10.65 0.25
CA THR A 48 -2.98 -11.43 1.12
C THR A 48 -3.31 -11.28 2.62
N GLY A 49 -4.24 -10.39 2.97
CA GLY A 49 -4.73 -10.24 4.35
C GLY A 49 -3.82 -9.42 5.27
N SER A 50 -2.98 -8.54 4.70
CA SER A 50 -2.10 -7.65 5.47
C SER A 50 -2.91 -6.69 6.33
N LYS A 51 -2.64 -6.65 7.64
CA LYS A 51 -3.50 -5.95 8.62
C LYS A 51 -3.03 -4.56 9.01
N ARG A 52 -1.73 -4.26 8.88
CA ARG A 52 -1.11 -3.05 9.41
C ARG A 52 -0.48 -2.25 8.28
N ILE A 53 -1.34 -1.56 7.54
CA ILE A 53 -0.96 -0.76 6.38
C ILE A 53 -1.18 0.72 6.73
N ARG A 54 -0.15 1.53 6.51
CA ARG A 54 -0.16 2.98 6.65
C ARG A 54 0.15 3.61 5.31
N LEU A 55 -0.51 4.73 5.03
CA LEU A 55 -0.32 5.53 3.83
C LEU A 55 0.16 6.91 4.22
N SER A 56 1.15 7.44 3.50
CA SER A 56 1.67 8.80 3.69
C SER A 56 1.94 9.45 2.34
N GLY A 57 1.76 10.76 2.26
CA GLY A 57 1.98 11.52 1.05
C GLY A 57 1.47 12.94 1.21
N ILE A 58 1.76 13.75 0.20
CA ILE A 58 1.30 15.13 0.12
C ILE A 58 -0.24 15.09 -0.01
N PRO A 59 -1.01 15.84 0.82
CA PRO A 59 -2.47 15.78 0.84
C PRO A 59 -3.12 15.94 -0.54
N GLU A 60 -2.53 16.79 -1.38
CA GLU A 60 -3.00 17.08 -2.73
C GLU A 60 -2.94 15.86 -3.66
N LEU A 61 -2.08 14.88 -3.37
CA LEU A 61 -1.84 13.66 -4.17
C LEU A 61 -2.39 12.37 -3.51
N CYS A 62 -3.20 12.50 -2.46
CA CYS A 62 -3.75 11.38 -1.68
C CYS A 62 -5.27 11.50 -1.45
N GLN A 63 -5.98 12.15 -2.37
CA GLN A 63 -7.40 12.48 -2.21
C GLN A 63 -8.32 11.32 -2.61
N ASN A 64 -7.90 10.49 -3.57
CA ASN A 64 -8.72 9.43 -4.16
C ASN A 64 -8.53 8.07 -3.47
N ILE A 65 -7.56 7.96 -2.56
CA ILE A 65 -7.22 6.73 -1.83
C ILE A 65 -8.33 6.20 -0.92
N TRP A 66 -9.27 7.07 -0.51
CA TRP A 66 -10.36 6.73 0.41
C TRP A 66 -11.35 5.69 -0.14
N ILE A 67 -11.36 5.41 -1.44
CA ILE A 67 -12.30 4.44 -2.06
C ILE A 67 -11.95 2.98 -1.71
N ILE A 68 -10.73 2.70 -1.22
CA ILE A 68 -10.28 1.34 -0.85
C ILE A 68 -10.64 0.99 0.63
N SER A 69 -11.40 1.85 1.33
CA SER A 69 -11.62 1.89 2.79
C SER A 69 -12.41 0.74 3.45
N ASN A 70 -12.42 -0.47 2.88
CA ASN A 70 -12.91 -1.68 3.59
C ASN A 70 -11.81 -2.42 4.36
N LEU A 71 -10.64 -1.82 4.55
CA LEU A 71 -9.64 -2.29 5.52
C LEU A 71 -9.57 -1.33 6.70
N ASN A 72 -9.14 -1.85 7.86
CA ASN A 72 -8.60 -1.08 8.98
C ASN A 72 -7.26 -0.41 8.60
N ILE A 73 -7.23 0.37 7.52
CA ILE A 73 -6.07 1.16 7.09
C ILE A 73 -6.10 2.46 7.89
N SER A 74 -5.08 2.67 8.72
CA SER A 74 -4.84 3.97 9.31
C SER A 74 -4.08 4.82 8.31
N ILE A 75 -4.77 5.78 7.69
CA ILE A 75 -4.16 6.75 6.78
C ILE A 75 -3.59 7.89 7.63
N THR A 76 -2.28 8.11 7.57
CA THR A 76 -1.62 9.23 8.23
C THR A 76 -1.03 10.14 7.17
N LEU A 77 -1.77 11.20 6.81
CA LEU A 77 -1.29 12.21 5.89
C LEU A 77 -0.25 13.08 6.60
N VAL A 78 1.02 12.85 6.29
CA VAL A 78 2.12 13.73 6.73
C VAL A 78 2.35 14.76 5.65
N LYS A 79 2.14 16.03 5.98
CA LYS A 79 2.58 17.14 5.13
C LYS A 79 4.11 17.19 5.24
N LEU A 80 4.80 16.78 4.18
CA LEU A 80 6.26 16.93 4.05
C LEU A 80 6.63 18.41 4.03
#